data_AF-A0A844HJ23-F1
#
_entry.id   AF-A0A844HJ23-F1
#
_cell.length_a   1.000
_cell.length_b   1.000
_cell.length_c   1.000
_cell.angle_alpha   90.00
_cell.angle_beta   90.00
_cell.angle_gamma   90.00
#
_symmetry.space_group_name_H-M   'P 1'
#
loop_
_entity.id
_entity.type
_entity.pdbx_description
1 polymer ?
#
loop_
_entity_poly.entity_id
_entity_poly.type
_entity_poly.pdbx_seq_one_letter_code
_entity_poly.pdbx_strand_id
1 'polypeptide(L)'
;MSRQTQGLNRLERLARLKSDIEMRRFSAFRQTVEAARLRIAAVEQDLQRLYDTETDFSVSEARLANAIAQELSRALLKAERDLQQMLPGFEAARIRAQREFGRAEVLKTLQVQSGLEDRLIATRKREPQA
;
A
#
# COMPACT_ATOMS: atom_id res chain seq x y z
N MET A 1 -24.19 -16.13 -25.43
CA MET A 1 -23.85 -15.93 -24.00
C MET A 1 -25.12 -15.58 -23.27
N SER A 2 -25.31 -16.15 -22.08
CA SER A 2 -26.44 -15.92 -21.20
C SER A 2 -26.41 -14.51 -20.61
N ARG A 3 -27.57 -14.05 -20.16
CA ARG A 3 -27.73 -12.77 -19.47
C ARG A 3 -26.87 -12.69 -18.20
N GLN A 4 -26.66 -13.83 -17.54
CA GLN A 4 -25.81 -13.97 -16.36
C GLN A 4 -24.34 -13.69 -16.71
N THR A 5 -23.78 -14.33 -17.74
CA THR A 5 -22.40 -14.08 -18.17
C THR A 5 -22.18 -12.62 -18.59
N GLN A 6 -23.15 -12.00 -19.26
CA GLN A 6 -23.10 -10.58 -19.60
C GLN A 6 -23.12 -9.67 -18.36
N GLY A 7 -23.90 -10.02 -17.34
CA GLY A 7 -23.91 -9.31 -16.05
C GLY A 7 -22.56 -9.40 -15.34
N LEU A 8 -21.98 -10.60 -15.26
CA LEU A 8 -20.66 -10.83 -14.66
C LEU A 8 -19.55 -10.07 -15.40
N ASN A 9 -19.60 -10.01 -16.74
CA ASN A 9 -18.69 -9.19 -17.54
C ASN A 9 -18.72 -7.70 -17.15
N ARG A 10 -19.91 -7.14 -16.87
CA ARG A 10 -20.02 -5.73 -16.47
C ARG A 10 -19.53 -5.50 -15.04
N LEU A 11 -19.83 -6.43 -14.14
CA LEU A 11 -19.40 -6.36 -12.74
C LEU A 11 -17.89 -6.51 -12.60
N GLU A 12 -17.27 -7.41 -13.36
CA GLU A 12 -15.82 -7.60 -13.39
C GLU A 12 -15.12 -6.30 -13.81
N ARG A 13 -15.54 -5.67 -14.92
CA ARG A 13 -14.96 -4.39 -15.38
C ARG A 13 -15.07 -3.29 -14.34
N LEU A 14 -16.24 -3.16 -13.69
CA LEU A 14 -16.44 -2.16 -12.64
C LEU A 14 -15.56 -2.44 -11.42
N ALA A 15 -15.46 -3.70 -11.00
CA ALA A 15 -14.61 -4.08 -9.89
C ALA A 15 -13.13 -3.88 -10.20
N ARG A 16 -12.71 -4.12 -11.44
CA ARG A 16 -11.35 -3.86 -11.91
C ARG A 16 -11.00 -2.37 -11.82
N LEU A 17 -11.87 -1.51 -12.36
CA LEU A 17 -11.68 -0.06 -12.28
C LEU A 17 -11.56 0.42 -10.82
N LYS A 18 -12.44 -0.08 -9.94
CA LYS A 18 -12.41 0.26 -8.52
C LYS A 18 -11.13 -0.23 -7.84
N SER A 19 -10.69 -1.45 -8.13
CA SER A 19 -9.43 -1.99 -7.63
C SER A 19 -8.24 -1.13 -8.07
N ASP A 20 -8.19 -0.72 -9.33
CA ASP A 20 -7.10 0.11 -9.85
C ASP A 20 -7.06 1.49 -9.15
N ILE A 21 -8.22 2.09 -8.87
CA ILE A 21 -8.32 3.36 -8.13
C ILE A 21 -7.79 3.20 -6.70
N GLU A 22 -8.25 2.19 -5.96
CA GLU A 22 -7.81 1.99 -4.58
C GLU A 22 -6.32 1.60 -4.51
N MET A 23 -5.80 0.87 -5.51
CA MET A 23 -4.37 0.56 -5.61
C MET A 23 -3.52 1.81 -5.84
N ARG A 24 -3.95 2.72 -6.72
CA ARG A 24 -3.25 4.01 -6.91
C ARG A 24 -3.26 4.84 -5.63
N ARG A 25 -4.41 4.90 -4.96
CA ARG A 25 -4.55 5.61 -3.68
C ARG A 25 -3.62 5.03 -2.61
N PHE A 26 -3.59 3.71 -2.47
CA PHE A 26 -2.71 3.03 -1.54
C PHE A 26 -1.23 3.26 -1.87
N SER A 27 -0.87 3.20 -3.16
CA SER A 27 0.51 3.46 -3.61
C SER A 27 0.99 4.87 -3.26
N ALA A 28 0.14 5.89 -3.47
CA ALA A 28 0.47 7.25 -3.07
C ALA A 28 0.68 7.37 -1.55
N PHE A 29 -0.19 6.73 -0.75
CA PHE A 29 -0.03 6.74 0.70
C PHE A 29 1.25 6.01 1.16
N ARG A 30 1.56 4.87 0.52
CA ARG A 30 2.80 4.14 0.76
C ARG A 30 4.02 5.03 0.52
N GLN A 31 4.06 5.79 -0.58
CA GLN A 31 5.16 6.72 -0.85
C GLN A 31 5.34 7.74 0.28
N THR A 32 4.25 8.29 0.83
CA THR A 32 4.32 9.23 1.96
C THR A 32 4.88 8.57 3.22
N VAL A 33 4.46 7.33 3.53
CA VAL A 33 4.95 6.58 4.69
C VAL A 33 6.44 6.23 4.54
N GLU A 34 6.86 5.78 3.36
CA GLU A 34 8.27 5.50 3.09
C GLU A 34 9.13 6.77 3.17
N ALA A 35 8.64 7.90 2.66
CA ALA A 35 9.35 9.18 2.82
C ALA A 35 9.50 9.59 4.29
N ALA A 36 8.48 9.35 5.13
CA ALA A 36 8.56 9.60 6.57
C ALA A 36 9.59 8.69 7.26
N ARG A 37 9.64 7.40 6.90
CA ARG A 37 10.64 6.44 7.40
C ARG A 37 12.06 6.83 7.01
N LEU A 38 12.27 7.23 5.76
CA LEU A 38 13.58 7.70 5.28
C LEU A 38 14.04 8.95 6.03
N ARG A 39 13.12 9.87 6.35
CA ARG A 39 13.43 11.06 7.16
C ARG A 39 13.85 10.68 8.58
N ILE A 40 13.16 9.73 9.22
CA ILE A 40 13.53 9.23 10.55
C ILE A 40 14.94 8.65 10.51
N ALA A 41 15.20 7.74 9.57
CA ALA A 41 16.51 7.09 9.42
C ALA A 41 17.65 8.09 9.18
N ALA A 42 17.39 9.16 8.42
CA ALA A 42 18.38 10.22 8.19
C ALA A 42 18.73 10.97 9.50
N VAL A 43 17.73 11.32 10.31
CA VAL A 43 17.94 12.01 11.59
C VAL A 43 18.63 11.10 12.60
N GLU A 44 18.27 9.81 12.65
CA GLU A 44 18.96 8.82 13.47
C GLU A 44 20.44 8.69 13.08
N GLN A 45 20.72 8.65 11.77
CA GLN A 45 22.09 8.59 11.28
C GLN A 45 22.91 9.84 11.65
N ASP A 46 22.31 11.03 11.55
CA ASP A 46 22.98 12.28 11.93
C ASP A 46 23.25 12.33 13.44
N LEU A 47 22.31 11.84 14.26
CA LEU A 47 22.49 11.71 15.71
C LEU A 47 23.61 10.71 16.04
N GLN A 48 23.64 9.57 15.35
CA GLN A 48 24.66 8.55 15.53
C GLN A 48 26.06 9.09 15.18
N ARG A 49 26.20 9.79 14.04
CA ARG A 49 27.47 10.43 13.66
C ARG A 49 27.97 11.43 14.70
N LEU A 50 27.05 12.19 15.29
CA LEU A 50 27.39 13.16 16.34
C LEU A 50 27.95 12.48 17.59
N TYR A 51 27.41 11.30 17.96
CA TYR A 51 27.87 10.54 19.12
C TYR A 51 29.08 9.64 18.85
N ASP A 52 29.28 9.17 17.62
CA ASP A 52 30.45 8.38 17.22
C ASP A 52 31.73 9.22 17.04
N THR A 53 31.64 10.53 17.30
CA THR A 53 32.78 11.43 17.18
C THR A 53 33.79 11.16 18.31
N GLU A 54 34.94 10.57 17.97
CA GLU A 54 36.03 10.25 18.91
C GLU A 54 37.01 11.41 19.17
N THR A 55 36.74 12.61 18.64
CA THR A 55 37.62 13.77 18.87
C THR A 55 37.37 14.40 20.24
N ASP A 56 38.45 14.74 20.93
CA ASP A 56 38.39 15.52 22.16
C ASP A 56 37.69 16.86 21.91
N PHE A 57 36.72 17.18 22.77
CA PHE A 57 35.98 18.44 22.71
C PHE A 57 36.53 19.45 23.72
N SER A 58 36.64 20.71 23.30
CA SER A 58 36.58 21.83 24.23
C SER A 58 35.19 21.93 24.86
N VAL A 59 35.08 22.63 26.01
CA VAL A 59 33.79 22.85 26.68
C VAL A 59 32.78 23.57 25.76
N SER A 60 33.25 24.49 24.92
CA SER A 60 32.40 25.19 23.93
C SER A 60 31.86 24.24 22.86
N GLU A 61 32.70 23.34 22.34
CA GLU A 61 32.28 22.35 21.33
C GLU A 61 31.33 21.32 21.93
N ALA A 62 31.56 20.88 23.17
CA ALA A 62 30.65 19.99 23.88
C ALA A 62 29.26 20.63 24.10
N ARG A 63 29.20 21.92 24.42
CA ARG A 63 27.91 22.65 24.52
C ARG A 63 27.20 22.74 23.17
N LEU A 64 27.94 22.99 22.10
CA LEU A 64 27.38 23.04 20.75
C LEU A 64 26.86 21.67 20.31
N ALA A 65 27.64 20.61 20.49
CA ALA A 65 27.23 19.24 20.19
C ALA A 65 25.96 18.86 20.97
N ASN A 66 25.87 19.19 22.25
CA ASN A 66 24.65 18.95 23.04
C ASN A 66 23.43 19.72 22.51
N ALA A 67 23.61 20.97 22.07
CA ALA A 67 22.52 21.75 21.49
C ALA A 67 22.02 21.11 20.17
N ILE A 68 22.94 20.68 19.30
CA ILE A 68 22.61 19.98 18.05
C ILE A 68 21.91 18.64 18.35
N ALA A 69 22.43 17.85 19.28
CA ALA A 69 21.83 16.58 19.69
C ALA A 69 20.41 16.77 20.21
N GLN A 70 20.16 17.82 20.99
CA GLN A 70 18.83 18.15 21.48
C GLN A 70 17.87 18.53 20.35
N GLU A 71 18.34 19.32 19.37
CA GLU A 71 17.53 19.69 18.19
C GLU A 71 17.16 18.44 17.37
N LEU A 72 18.15 17.61 17.04
CA LEU A 72 17.95 16.37 16.30
C LEU A 72 17.02 15.41 17.05
N SER A 73 17.18 15.27 18.37
CA SER A 73 16.30 14.43 19.20
C SER A 73 14.84 14.92 19.16
N ARG A 74 14.61 16.24 19.22
CA ARG A 74 13.25 16.80 19.10
C ARG A 74 12.66 16.58 17.72
N ALA A 75 13.48 16.72 16.67
CA ALA A 75 13.08 16.46 15.29
C ALA A 75 12.72 14.98 15.08
N LEU A 76 13.51 14.06 15.64
CA LEU A 76 13.27 12.62 15.62
C LEU A 76 11.92 12.28 16.28
N LEU A 77 11.73 12.70 17.53
CA LEU A 77 10.49 12.47 18.28
C LEU A 77 9.25 13.05 17.57
N LYS A 78 9.42 14.15 16.84
CA LYS A 78 8.33 14.72 16.02
C LYS A 78 8.05 13.82 14.81
N ALA A 79 9.08 13.45 14.06
CA ALA A 79 8.94 12.61 12.87
C ALA A 79 8.36 11.23 13.19
N GLU A 80 8.77 10.62 14.31
CA GLU A 80 8.19 9.37 14.80
C GLU A 80 6.71 9.50 15.14
N ARG A 81 6.32 10.57 15.84
CA ARG A 81 4.90 10.84 16.15
C ARG A 81 4.09 11.05 14.88
N ASP A 82 4.61 11.80 13.92
CA ASP A 82 3.95 12.03 12.63
C ASP A 82 3.76 10.68 11.89
N LEU A 83 4.78 9.82 11.86
CA LEU A 83 4.68 8.47 11.29
C LEU A 83 3.62 7.62 12.00
N GLN A 84 3.62 7.61 13.35
CA GLN A 84 2.64 6.85 14.14
C GLN A 84 1.20 7.30 13.85
N GLN A 85 0.97 8.59 13.64
CA GLN A 85 -0.35 9.11 13.26
C GLN A 85 -0.78 8.67 11.85
N MET A 86 0.16 8.43 10.94
CA MET A 86 -0.13 7.99 9.57
C MET A 86 -0.45 6.50 9.47
N LEU A 87 0.12 5.65 10.34
CA LEU A 87 0.01 4.19 10.26
C LEU A 87 -1.44 3.65 10.24
N PRO A 88 -2.38 4.13 11.07
CA PRO A 88 -3.76 3.66 11.02
C PRO A 88 -4.42 3.92 9.65
N GLY A 89 -4.17 5.10 9.08
CA GLY A 89 -4.66 5.46 7.75
C GLY A 89 -4.05 4.58 6.65
N PHE A 90 -2.75 4.31 6.76
CA PHE A 90 -2.03 3.45 5.84
C PHE A 90 -2.60 2.02 5.84
N GLU A 91 -2.82 1.44 7.03
CA GLU A 91 -3.42 0.10 7.15
C GLU A 91 -4.86 0.07 6.62
N ALA A 92 -5.65 1.10 6.91
CA ALA A 92 -7.00 1.21 6.37
C ALA A 92 -7.01 1.26 4.83
N ALA A 93 -6.08 2.01 4.24
CA ALA A 93 -5.92 2.07 2.78
C ALA A 93 -5.44 0.73 2.20
N ARG A 94 -4.50 0.05 2.88
CA ARG A 94 -4.02 -1.29 2.50
C ARG A 94 -5.16 -2.30 2.45
N ILE A 95 -5.96 -2.37 3.52
CA ILE A 95 -7.09 -3.29 3.62
C ILE A 95 -8.13 -3.01 2.54
N ARG A 96 -8.45 -1.74 2.28
CA ARG A 96 -9.40 -1.36 1.21
C ARG A 96 -8.92 -1.79 -0.16
N ALA A 97 -7.66 -1.48 -0.48
CA ALA A 97 -7.06 -1.85 -1.76
C ALA A 97 -7.06 -3.39 -1.92
N GLN A 98 -6.62 -4.13 -0.90
CA GLN A 98 -6.61 -5.59 -0.92
C GLN A 98 -8.02 -6.18 -1.11
N ARG A 99 -9.03 -5.61 -0.45
CA ARG A 99 -10.42 -6.06 -0.57
C ARG A 99 -10.97 -5.86 -1.98
N GLU A 100 -10.77 -4.68 -2.58
CA GLU A 100 -11.27 -4.41 -3.92
C GLU A 100 -10.52 -5.22 -4.99
N PHE A 101 -9.21 -5.44 -4.79
CA PHE A 101 -8.44 -6.36 -5.62
C PHE A 101 -8.99 -7.80 -5.56
N GLY A 102 -9.17 -8.33 -4.35
CA GLY A 102 -9.74 -9.67 -4.16
C GLY A 102 -11.14 -9.79 -4.79
N ARG A 103 -11.97 -8.76 -4.65
CA ARG A 103 -13.30 -8.71 -5.29
C ARG A 103 -13.21 -8.78 -6.82
N ALA A 104 -12.27 -8.05 -7.43
CA ALA A 104 -12.08 -8.09 -8.88
C ALA A 104 -11.65 -9.49 -9.36
N GLU A 105 -10.73 -10.14 -8.64
CA GLU A 105 -10.25 -11.48 -9.00
C GLU A 105 -11.34 -12.56 -8.85
N VAL A 106 -12.18 -12.46 -7.82
CA VAL A 106 -13.35 -13.37 -7.67
C VAL A 106 -14.32 -13.18 -8.83
N LEU A 107 -14.65 -11.94 -9.20
CA LEU A 107 -15.59 -11.67 -10.30
C LEU A 107 -15.06 -12.15 -11.66
N LYS A 108 -13.75 -11.99 -11.90
CA LYS A 108 -13.07 -12.56 -13.07
C LYS A 108 -13.20 -14.09 -13.10
N THR A 109 -12.99 -14.75 -11.96
CA THR A 109 -13.12 -16.21 -11.87
C THR A 109 -14.54 -16.67 -12.18
N LEU A 110 -15.55 -16.02 -11.58
CA LEU A 110 -16.96 -16.31 -11.83
C LEU A 110 -17.37 -16.05 -13.29
N GLN A 111 -16.85 -14.97 -13.88
CA GLN A 111 -17.10 -14.61 -15.28
C GLN A 111 -16.55 -15.67 -16.24
N VAL A 112 -15.34 -16.18 -15.99
CA VAL A 112 -14.76 -17.29 -16.75
C VAL A 112 -15.58 -18.57 -16.59
N GLN A 113 -15.92 -18.95 -15.36
CA GLN A 113 -16.72 -20.16 -15.08
C GLN A 113 -18.07 -20.13 -15.80
N SER A 114 -18.82 -19.03 -15.67
CA SER A 114 -20.12 -18.87 -16.34
C SER A 114 -20.00 -18.92 -17.87
N GLY A 115 -18.92 -18.36 -18.43
CA GLY A 115 -18.66 -18.44 -19.87
C GLY A 115 -18.34 -19.86 -20.35
N LEU A 116 -17.71 -20.69 -19.53
CA LEU A 116 -17.45 -22.09 -19.82
C LEU A 116 -18.75 -22.92 -19.77
N GLU A 117 -19.59 -22.71 -18.75
CA GLU A 117 -20.90 -23.36 -18.61
C GLU A 117 -21.79 -23.07 -19.82
N ASP A 118 -21.88 -21.81 -20.25
CA ASP A 118 -22.60 -21.39 -21.44
C ASP A 118 -22.15 -22.15 -22.71
N ARG A 119 -20.84 -22.37 -22.86
CA ARG A 119 -20.27 -23.10 -24.00
C ARG A 119 -20.62 -24.58 -23.94
N LEU A 120 -20.54 -25.21 -22.76
CA LEU A 120 -20.92 -26.61 -22.55
C LEU A 120 -22.41 -26.84 -22.82
N ILE A 121 -23.28 -25.89 -22.44
CA ILE A 121 -24.72 -25.95 -22.76
C ILE A 121 -24.92 -25.84 -24.27
N ALA A 122 -24.18 -24.97 -24.95
CA ALA A 122 -24.28 -24.79 -26.40
C ALA A 122 -23.79 -26.02 -27.18
N THR A 123 -22.74 -26.71 -26.73
CA THR A 123 -22.24 -27.94 -27.38
C THR A 123 -23.21 -29.09 -27.21
N ARG A 124 -23.76 -29.31 -25.99
CA ARG A 124 -24.78 -30.36 -25.75
C ARG A 124 -26.03 -30.19 -26.59
N LYS A 125 -26.46 -28.96 -26.88
CA LYS A 125 -27.61 -28.70 -27.77
C LYS A 125 -27.33 -28.99 -29.25
N ARG A 126 -26.05 -29.07 -29.65
CA ARG A 126 -25.61 -29.32 -31.04
C ARG A 126 -25.36 -30.79 -31.34
N GLU A 127 -25.26 -31.64 -30.32
CA GLU A 127 -25.23 -33.11 -30.45
C GLU A 127 -26.66 -33.63 -30.26
N PRO A 128 -27.45 -33.83 -31.34
CA PRO A 128 -28.69 -34.58 -31.21
C PRO A 128 -28.34 -36.02 -30.85
N GLN A 129 -29.04 -36.58 -29.86
CA GLN A 129 -28.96 -37.99 -29.49
C GLN A 129 -29.18 -38.84 -30.75
N ALA A 130 -28.15 -39.62 -31.13
CA ALA A 130 -28.25 -40.68 -32.13
C ALA A 130 -29.01 -41.88 -31.56
#